data_AF-A0A6Q2Z9R6-F1
#
_entry.id   AF-A0A6Q2Z9R6-F1
#
_cell.length_a   1.000
_cell.length_b   1.000
_cell.length_c   1.000
_cell.angle_alpha   90.00
_cell.angle_beta   90.00
_cell.angle_gamma   90.00
#
_symmetry.space_group_name_H-M   'P 1'
#
loop_
_entity.id
_entity.type
_entity.pdbx_description
1 polymer ?
#
loop_
_entity_poly.entity_id
_entity_poly.type
_entity_poly.pdbx_seq_one_letter_code
_entity_poly.pdbx_strand_id
1 'polypeptide(L)'
;MTLEYRKYLHLNVKFKTEIYGYVFFKHKTSGNCISDDASGAWRNLNDNTNQNTSSSLLRSLETFASVLPAESFNMTTKNIQLNITMVNTSFNAFLNSSVQMNIKANSTGNIITTMTFSTLQNVLPPRNARNDSLNDTTINGKVVLVKFTGWTDSVSLTFSKLEHNLTVNPQCVFWNFSFFDNRGAWDNEGCSFKSDMNGKVSCFCNHLTSFSILMSTSIPESIAYALDLITYIGVGISMGSLVVCLIIEACVWKAMTRNNTAYMRHVSIVNIAVSLLIADIWFIIDVPACTAATFFIHFFYLALFFWMLISGLLLFYRTILVFSHLSKSTMLAIGFSVGYGAPLIIAVVTIASTAGSGGYINGNKACWLNWSKTKALLAFVIPALAIVFINFLILIVVLYKMLRRGMGDSLQQNDRNAAVIIARCLAILTPLFGLTWGLGVGTMFNPTNEGIQIVFALFNSLQGFFILMFGTLLDGKVCV
;
A
#
# COMPACT_ATOMS: atom_id res chain seq x y z
N MET A 1 14.50 61.59 38.70
CA MET A 1 13.72 60.60 37.95
C MET A 1 12.33 60.55 38.56
N THR A 2 11.36 61.21 37.93
CA THR A 2 10.03 61.54 38.48
C THR A 2 9.15 60.31 38.69
N LEU A 3 8.23 60.39 39.65
CA LEU A 3 7.26 59.34 40.00
C LEU A 3 6.45 58.83 38.78
N GLU A 4 6.21 59.71 37.81
CA GLU A 4 5.58 59.40 36.51
C GLU A 4 6.41 58.44 35.65
N TYR A 5 7.73 58.58 35.61
CA TYR A 5 8.60 57.71 34.82
C TYR A 5 8.58 56.28 35.38
N ARG A 6 8.54 56.12 36.71
CA ARG A 6 8.36 54.80 37.35
C ARG A 6 6.97 54.21 37.07
N LYS A 7 5.90 55.00 37.11
CA LYS A 7 4.55 54.52 36.74
C LYS A 7 4.50 54.08 35.28
N TYR A 8 5.10 54.84 34.37
CA TYR A 8 5.18 54.50 32.95
C TYR A 8 5.95 53.19 32.71
N LEU A 9 7.13 53.02 33.33
CA LEU A 9 7.88 51.75 33.28
C LEU A 9 7.07 50.57 33.84
N HIS A 10 6.37 50.77 34.95
CA HIS A 10 5.59 49.71 35.59
C HIS A 10 4.33 49.31 34.76
N LEU A 11 3.68 50.27 34.11
CA LEU A 11 2.60 50.04 33.15
C LEU A 11 3.09 49.33 31.89
N ASN A 12 4.25 49.75 31.36
CA ASN A 12 4.83 49.16 30.15
C ASN A 12 5.30 47.71 30.40
N VAL A 13 5.93 47.44 31.55
CA VAL A 13 6.27 46.07 31.97
C VAL A 13 5.00 45.22 32.13
N LYS A 14 3.97 45.71 32.83
CA LYS A 14 2.72 44.97 33.03
C LYS A 14 2.00 44.67 31.71
N PHE A 15 1.92 45.64 30.81
CA PHE A 15 1.30 45.50 29.50
C PHE A 15 2.07 44.50 28.62
N LYS A 16 3.41 44.55 28.63
CA LYS A 16 4.24 43.52 27.98
C LYS A 16 3.97 42.13 28.58
N THR A 17 3.93 41.99 29.91
CA THR A 17 3.65 40.71 30.57
C THR A 17 2.28 40.13 30.19
N GLU A 18 1.24 40.95 30.10
CA GLU A 18 -0.10 40.52 29.67
C GLU A 18 -0.13 40.07 28.20
N ILE A 19 0.56 40.80 27.30
CA ILE A 19 0.69 40.42 25.89
C ILE A 19 1.43 39.10 25.74
N TYR A 20 2.60 38.94 26.39
CA TYR A 20 3.36 37.70 26.34
C TYR A 20 2.60 36.53 26.96
N GLY A 21 1.83 36.77 28.03
CA GLY A 21 0.93 35.77 28.62
C GLY A 21 -0.17 35.32 27.65
N TYR A 22 -0.79 36.24 26.92
CA TYR A 22 -1.80 35.95 25.90
C TYR A 22 -1.20 35.18 24.71
N VAL A 23 -0.03 35.60 24.23
CA VAL A 23 0.73 34.92 23.17
C VAL A 23 1.08 33.49 23.60
N PHE A 24 1.54 33.31 24.84
CA PHE A 24 1.86 31.99 25.40
C PHE A 24 0.61 31.09 25.47
N PHE A 25 -0.51 31.61 25.98
CA PHE A 25 -1.75 30.85 26.10
C PHE A 25 -2.28 30.41 24.73
N LYS A 26 -2.33 31.33 23.75
CA LYS A 26 -2.74 30.99 22.38
C LYS A 26 -1.80 29.98 21.74
N HIS A 27 -0.49 30.18 21.84
CA HIS A 27 0.49 29.25 21.27
C HIS A 27 0.38 27.84 21.88
N LYS A 28 0.22 27.73 23.20
CA LYS A 28 0.03 26.45 23.89
C LYS A 28 -1.30 25.78 23.54
N THR A 29 -2.38 26.55 23.45
CA THR A 29 -3.71 26.04 23.08
C THR A 29 -3.69 25.51 21.65
N SER A 30 -3.15 26.28 20.70
CA SER A 30 -2.95 25.84 19.32
C SER A 30 -2.11 24.57 19.23
N GLY A 31 -1.04 24.48 20.02
CA GLY A 31 -0.20 23.29 20.10
C GLY A 31 -0.96 22.05 20.55
N ASN A 32 -1.90 22.18 21.49
CA ASN A 32 -2.75 21.08 21.93
C ASN A 32 -3.77 20.68 20.85
N CYS A 33 -4.37 21.65 20.15
CA CYS A 33 -5.34 21.40 19.08
C CYS A 33 -4.75 20.62 17.90
N ILE A 34 -3.45 20.79 17.62
CA ILE A 34 -2.76 20.08 16.54
C ILE A 34 -2.02 18.82 17.02
N SER A 35 -2.16 18.44 18.29
CA SER A 35 -1.48 17.25 18.83
C SER A 35 -1.89 15.96 18.12
N ASP A 36 -1.02 14.94 18.18
CA ASP A 36 -1.34 13.62 17.60
C ASP A 36 -2.60 13.01 18.22
N ASP A 37 -2.89 13.29 19.50
CA ASP A 37 -4.10 12.85 20.20
C ASP A 37 -5.38 13.45 19.57
N ALA A 38 -5.29 14.64 18.97
CA ALA A 38 -6.40 15.31 18.30
C ALA A 38 -6.60 14.85 16.85
N SER A 39 -5.66 14.07 16.27
CA SER A 39 -5.69 13.68 14.85
C SER A 39 -6.95 12.92 14.44
N GLY A 40 -7.49 12.06 15.31
CA GLY A 40 -8.74 11.33 15.07
C GLY A 40 -9.96 12.25 14.95
N ALA A 41 -10.02 13.31 15.76
CA ALA A 41 -11.10 14.30 15.68
C ALA A 41 -11.02 15.12 14.38
N TRP A 42 -9.81 15.48 13.94
CA TRP A 42 -9.61 16.19 12.68
C TRP A 42 -9.98 15.37 11.45
N ARG A 43 -9.75 14.06 11.46
CA ARG A 43 -10.21 13.17 10.38
C ARG A 43 -11.73 13.22 10.23
N ASN A 44 -12.47 13.08 11.33
CA ASN A 44 -13.93 13.16 11.31
C ASN A 44 -14.44 14.53 10.83
N LEU A 45 -13.76 15.62 11.22
CA LEU A 45 -14.11 16.98 10.79
C LEU A 45 -13.80 17.24 9.30
N ASN A 46 -12.75 16.62 8.77
CA ASN A 46 -12.36 16.75 7.37
C ASN A 46 -13.15 15.81 6.42
N ASP A 47 -13.74 14.73 6.94
CA ASP A 47 -14.60 13.82 6.17
C ASP A 47 -15.87 14.51 5.66
N ASN A 48 -16.38 15.50 6.41
CA ASN A 48 -17.46 16.36 5.95
C ASN A 48 -16.89 17.46 5.04
N THR A 49 -16.88 17.21 3.74
CA THR A 49 -16.32 18.12 2.70
C THR A 49 -16.92 19.52 2.69
N ASN A 50 -18.05 19.74 3.38
CA ASN A 50 -18.71 21.03 3.55
C ASN A 50 -18.15 21.87 4.71
N GLN A 51 -17.24 21.34 5.53
CA GLN A 51 -16.65 22.07 6.65
C GLN A 51 -15.27 22.65 6.29
N ASN A 52 -15.00 23.85 6.80
CA ASN A 52 -13.74 24.59 6.61
C ASN A 52 -12.92 24.67 7.90
N THR A 53 -13.18 23.81 8.88
CA THR A 53 -12.65 23.91 10.25
C THR A 53 -11.13 23.92 10.31
N SER A 54 -10.46 23.02 9.58
CA SER A 54 -8.99 22.93 9.51
C SER A 54 -8.37 24.16 8.83
N SER A 55 -9.02 24.66 7.78
CA SER A 55 -8.65 25.91 7.10
C SER A 55 -8.84 27.13 8.01
N SER A 56 -9.93 27.18 8.78
CA SER A 56 -10.21 28.25 9.74
C SER A 56 -9.18 28.30 10.87
N LEU A 57 -8.72 27.13 11.34
CA LEU A 57 -7.61 27.05 12.29
C LEU A 57 -6.33 27.65 11.70
N LEU A 58 -5.96 27.26 10.47
CA LEU A 58 -4.76 27.80 9.82
C LEU A 58 -4.87 29.32 9.60
N ARG A 59 -6.03 29.81 9.18
CA ARG A 59 -6.30 31.26 9.04
C ARG A 59 -6.17 32.00 10.37
N SER A 60 -6.64 31.39 11.45
CA SER A 60 -6.52 31.95 12.80
C SER A 60 -5.06 32.03 13.24
N LEU A 61 -4.24 31.04 12.87
CA LEU A 61 -2.79 31.03 13.11
C LEU A 61 -2.05 32.08 12.27
N GLU A 62 -2.43 32.28 11.00
CA GLU A 62 -1.89 33.35 10.16
C GLU A 62 -2.22 34.75 10.70
N THR A 63 -3.46 34.94 11.11
CA THR A 63 -3.90 36.21 11.73
C THR A 63 -3.18 36.44 13.05
N PHE A 64 -2.98 35.38 13.85
CA PHE A 64 -2.20 35.49 15.08
C PHE A 64 -0.74 35.88 14.79
N ALA A 65 -0.09 35.24 13.83
CA ALA A 65 1.28 35.55 13.42
C ALA A 65 1.44 36.99 12.92
N SER A 66 0.42 37.55 12.26
CA SER A 66 0.48 38.91 11.72
C SER A 66 0.33 40.03 12.76
N VAL A 67 -0.22 39.72 13.93
CA VAL A 67 -0.48 40.71 15.00
C VAL A 67 0.62 40.70 16.08
N LEU A 68 1.59 39.79 15.97
CA LEU A 68 2.70 39.70 16.93
C LEU A 68 3.59 40.96 16.89
N PRO A 69 4.12 41.39 18.06
CA PRO A 69 4.94 42.59 18.16
C PRO A 69 6.26 42.48 17.41
N ALA A 70 6.76 43.62 16.96
CA ALA A 70 8.01 43.81 16.20
C ALA A 70 9.29 43.64 17.03
N GLU A 71 9.30 42.72 18.00
CA GLU A 71 10.45 42.44 18.86
C GLU A 71 10.92 41.01 18.62
N SER A 72 12.24 40.79 18.65
CA SER A 72 12.79 39.44 18.50
C SER A 72 12.27 38.54 19.62
N PHE A 73 11.58 37.47 19.25
CA PHE A 73 10.87 36.61 20.19
C PHE A 73 10.93 35.17 19.71
N ASN A 74 11.28 34.25 20.59
CA ASN A 74 11.26 32.82 20.32
C ASN A 74 10.41 32.09 21.35
N MET A 75 9.61 31.13 20.90
CA MET A 75 8.83 30.28 21.76
C MET A 75 8.72 28.90 21.14
N THR A 76 9.09 27.89 21.92
CA THR A 76 9.08 26.49 21.47
C THR A 76 8.17 25.67 22.37
N THR A 77 7.28 24.90 21.76
CA THR A 77 6.48 23.86 22.41
C THR A 77 6.71 22.54 21.68
N LYS A 78 6.12 21.44 22.18
CA LYS A 78 6.21 20.12 21.52
C LYS A 78 5.76 20.15 20.05
N ASN A 79 4.72 20.93 19.73
CA ASN A 79 4.07 20.87 18.42
C ASN A 79 4.25 22.12 17.55
N ILE A 80 4.65 23.25 18.14
CA ILE A 80 4.83 24.54 17.44
C ILE A 80 6.14 25.18 17.89
N GLN A 81 6.92 25.65 16.91
CA GLN A 81 8.09 26.51 17.12
C GLN A 81 7.84 27.85 16.44
N LEU A 82 7.70 28.90 17.24
CA LEU A 82 7.52 30.29 16.82
C LEU A 82 8.83 31.05 16.98
N ASN A 83 9.24 31.77 15.93
CA ASN A 83 10.41 32.63 15.96
C ASN A 83 10.16 33.93 15.17
N ILE A 84 10.43 35.06 15.80
CA ILE A 84 10.36 36.42 15.24
C ILE A 84 11.78 36.97 15.23
N THR A 85 12.28 37.36 14.05
CA THR A 85 13.63 37.91 13.91
C THR A 85 13.64 39.09 12.95
N MET A 86 14.60 39.99 13.14
CA MET A 86 14.87 41.06 12.18
C MET A 86 15.79 40.54 11.07
N VAL A 87 15.43 40.87 9.84
CA VAL A 87 16.14 40.52 8.61
C VAL A 87 16.82 41.77 8.07
N ASN A 88 18.11 41.64 7.79
CA ASN A 88 18.87 42.64 7.07
C ASN A 88 18.74 42.41 5.56
N THR A 89 19.83 42.04 4.87
CA THR A 89 19.85 41.84 3.41
C THR A 89 19.55 40.41 2.98
N SER A 90 19.79 39.44 3.85
CA SER A 90 19.43 38.05 3.65
C SER A 90 19.09 37.37 4.97
N PHE A 91 18.25 36.35 4.88
CA PHE A 91 17.87 35.50 5.99
C PHE A 91 18.11 34.06 5.58
N ASN A 92 19.08 33.41 6.21
CA ASN A 92 19.31 31.97 6.08
C ASN A 92 19.25 31.37 7.47
N ALA A 93 18.22 30.57 7.74
CA ALA A 93 18.02 29.97 9.04
C ALA A 93 17.44 28.56 8.92
N PHE A 94 17.89 27.71 9.83
CA PHE A 94 17.19 26.47 10.15
C PHE A 94 16.01 26.82 11.06
N LEU A 95 14.80 26.70 10.54
CA LEU A 95 13.59 26.97 11.32
C LEU A 95 13.40 25.88 12.38
N ASN A 96 13.75 24.64 12.02
CA ASN A 96 13.91 23.51 12.93
C ASN A 96 14.89 22.47 12.33
N SER A 97 14.91 21.24 12.85
CA SER A 97 15.71 20.13 12.31
C SER A 97 15.32 19.68 10.90
N SER A 98 14.10 20.01 10.45
CA SER A 98 13.51 19.50 9.22
C SER A 98 13.37 20.55 8.12
N VAL A 99 13.34 21.84 8.44
CA VAL A 99 13.09 22.92 7.47
C VAL A 99 14.17 23.99 7.54
N GLN A 100 14.75 24.29 6.38
CA GLN A 100 15.66 25.40 6.15
C GLN A 100 14.99 26.42 5.24
N MET A 101 15.17 27.69 5.56
CA MET A 101 14.64 28.81 4.78
C MET A 101 15.76 29.75 4.37
N ASN A 102 15.71 30.19 3.11
CA ASN A 102 16.55 31.24 2.57
C ASN A 102 15.70 32.32 1.87
N ILE A 103 15.80 33.56 2.34
CA ILE A 103 15.14 34.73 1.78
C ILE A 103 16.21 35.79 1.49
N LYS A 104 16.09 36.44 0.33
CA LYS A 104 16.83 37.66 0.02
C LYS A 104 15.89 38.84 0.20
N ALA A 105 16.23 39.78 1.08
CA ALA A 105 15.40 40.93 1.37
C ALA A 105 15.93 42.15 0.59
N ASN A 106 15.01 42.92 0.00
CA ASN A 106 15.38 44.10 -0.79
C ASN A 106 15.67 45.34 0.08
N SER A 107 15.34 45.29 1.38
CA SER A 107 15.57 46.36 2.35
C SER A 107 16.01 45.81 3.71
N THR A 108 16.65 46.64 4.52
CA THR A 108 17.08 46.30 5.89
C THR A 108 16.01 46.64 6.92
N GLY A 109 15.96 45.91 8.03
CA GLY A 109 15.01 46.18 9.12
C GLY A 109 13.64 45.55 8.91
N ASN A 110 13.55 44.57 8.01
CA ASN A 110 12.33 43.79 7.82
C ASN A 110 12.16 42.79 8.97
N ILE A 111 10.93 42.40 9.26
CA ILE A 111 10.63 41.44 10.32
C ILE A 111 10.11 40.17 9.67
N ILE A 112 10.68 39.04 10.08
CA ILE A 112 10.19 37.73 9.70
C ILE A 112 9.66 37.00 10.93
N THR A 113 8.41 36.58 10.83
CA THR A 113 7.75 35.69 11.79
C THR A 113 7.60 34.34 11.16
N THR A 114 8.12 33.31 11.80
CA THR A 114 8.06 31.93 11.34
C THR A 114 7.39 31.07 12.39
N MET A 115 6.44 30.24 11.98
CA MET A 115 5.85 29.19 12.80
C MET A 115 6.01 27.86 12.09
N THR A 116 6.76 26.94 12.69
CA THR A 116 6.91 25.57 12.18
C THR A 116 6.06 24.63 13.00
N PHE A 117 5.25 23.81 12.32
CA PHE A 117 4.32 22.89 12.95
C PHE A 117 4.79 21.44 12.83
N SER A 118 4.80 20.70 13.93
CA SER A 118 5.25 19.30 13.97
C SER A 118 4.23 18.32 13.38
N THR A 119 2.95 18.62 13.49
CA THR A 119 1.85 17.65 13.31
C THR A 119 0.69 18.19 12.46
N LEU A 120 0.80 19.42 11.94
CA LEU A 120 -0.26 20.06 11.17
C LEU A 120 -0.54 19.33 9.83
N GLN A 121 0.40 18.51 9.34
CA GLN A 121 0.16 17.59 8.22
C GLN A 121 -0.97 16.57 8.49
N ASN A 122 -1.26 16.28 9.78
CA ASN A 122 -2.36 15.38 10.17
C ASN A 122 -3.71 16.12 10.29
N VAL A 123 -3.70 17.44 10.26
CA VAL A 123 -4.86 18.32 10.48
C VAL A 123 -5.41 18.86 9.17
N LEU A 124 -4.53 19.21 8.23
CA LEU A 124 -4.92 19.73 6.92
C LEU A 124 -5.17 18.57 5.94
N PRO A 125 -6.27 18.58 5.17
CA PRO A 125 -6.52 17.57 4.17
C PRO A 125 -5.55 17.71 2.98
N PRO A 126 -5.12 16.62 2.33
CA PRO A 126 -4.21 16.65 1.17
C PRO A 126 -4.88 17.12 -0.14
N ARG A 127 -6.01 17.81 -0.08
CA ARG A 127 -6.78 18.24 -1.25
C ARG A 127 -6.01 19.26 -2.12
N ASN A 128 -5.96 19.00 -3.41
CA ASN A 128 -5.34 19.87 -4.42
C ASN A 128 -6.42 20.61 -5.24
N ALA A 129 -6.09 21.79 -5.76
CA ALA A 129 -6.97 22.64 -6.56
C ALA A 129 -7.50 21.97 -7.86
N ARG A 130 -6.83 20.94 -8.38
CA ARG A 130 -7.16 20.30 -9.66
C ARG A 130 -8.21 19.18 -9.62
N ASN A 131 -8.80 18.84 -8.47
CA ASN A 131 -9.70 17.68 -8.32
C ASN A 131 -9.11 16.32 -8.77
N ASP A 132 -7.83 16.24 -9.13
CA ASP A 132 -7.15 14.99 -9.43
C ASP A 132 -7.03 14.18 -8.12
N SER A 133 -7.75 13.06 -8.11
CA SER A 133 -7.75 11.98 -7.11
C SER A 133 -7.21 12.37 -5.71
N LEU A 134 -8.13 12.78 -4.84
CA LEU A 134 -7.97 12.94 -3.39
C LEU A 134 -7.30 11.76 -2.65
N ASN A 135 -7.08 10.63 -3.32
CA ASN A 135 -6.64 9.37 -2.72
C ASN A 135 -5.14 9.07 -2.88
N ASP A 136 -4.42 9.76 -3.78
CA ASP A 136 -3.02 9.43 -4.11
C ASP A 136 -2.00 10.51 -3.74
N THR A 137 -2.40 11.54 -2.99
CA THR A 137 -1.49 12.60 -2.53
C THR A 137 -1.45 12.65 -1.01
N THR A 138 -0.25 12.80 -0.46
CA THR A 138 -0.02 12.94 0.98
C THR A 138 0.90 14.11 1.27
N ILE A 139 0.76 14.69 2.46
CA ILE A 139 1.64 15.77 2.91
C ILE A 139 2.90 15.14 3.49
N ASN A 140 4.02 15.17 2.75
CA ASN A 140 5.29 14.53 3.15
C ASN A 140 6.35 15.53 3.66
N GLY A 141 5.89 16.61 4.28
CA GLY A 141 6.73 17.65 4.84
C GLY A 141 6.08 18.32 6.05
N LYS A 142 6.89 19.02 6.84
CA LYS A 142 6.37 19.90 7.90
C LYS A 142 5.69 21.11 7.26
N VAL A 143 4.58 21.56 7.83
CA VAL A 143 3.92 22.80 7.42
C VAL A 143 4.62 23.96 8.11
N VAL A 144 4.91 25.03 7.37
CA VAL A 144 5.54 26.24 7.89
C VAL A 144 4.76 27.46 7.45
N LEU A 145 4.45 28.32 8.41
CA LEU A 145 3.84 29.61 8.18
C LEU A 145 4.92 30.68 8.28
N VAL A 146 5.04 31.49 7.22
CA VAL A 146 5.99 32.59 7.20
C VAL A 146 5.27 33.89 6.89
N LYS A 147 5.48 34.88 7.76
CA LYS A 147 5.07 36.25 7.54
C LYS A 147 6.30 37.13 7.48
N PHE A 148 6.38 37.95 6.43
CA PHE A 148 7.42 38.93 6.24
C PHE A 148 6.78 40.30 6.06
N THR A 149 7.36 41.33 6.65
CA THR A 149 6.86 42.72 6.52
C THR A 149 7.40 43.43 5.28
N GLY A 150 8.51 42.94 4.70
CA GLY A 150 9.12 43.50 3.50
C GLY A 150 8.65 42.86 2.20
N TRP A 151 9.30 43.23 1.11
CA TRP A 151 9.15 42.61 -0.21
C TRP A 151 10.35 41.72 -0.53
N THR A 152 10.09 40.57 -1.12
CA THR A 152 11.10 39.65 -1.65
C THR A 152 10.61 39.11 -3.00
N ASP A 153 11.53 38.98 -3.95
CA ASP A 153 11.25 38.41 -5.27
C ASP A 153 11.21 36.87 -5.23
N SER A 154 11.83 36.27 -4.19
CA SER A 154 11.85 34.81 -4.04
C SER A 154 12.15 34.33 -2.63
N VAL A 155 11.59 33.17 -2.30
CA VAL A 155 11.92 32.38 -1.12
C VAL A 155 12.33 30.98 -1.55
N SER A 156 13.42 30.48 -0.98
CA SER A 156 13.83 29.09 -1.14
C SER A 156 13.64 28.36 0.18
N LEU A 157 12.93 27.24 0.11
CA LEU A 157 12.61 26.40 1.26
C LEU A 157 13.14 24.99 1.00
N THR A 158 13.85 24.43 1.97
CA THR A 158 14.30 23.05 1.91
C THR A 158 13.67 22.28 3.06
N PHE A 159 12.93 21.23 2.74
CA PHE A 159 12.25 20.38 3.71
C PHE A 159 12.85 18.99 3.70
N SER A 160 13.01 18.40 4.88
CA SER A 160 13.33 16.99 5.06
C SER A 160 12.03 16.19 4.95
N LYS A 161 12.04 15.14 4.12
CA LYS A 161 10.90 14.24 3.96
C LYS A 161 10.56 13.58 5.30
N LEU A 162 9.26 13.47 5.61
CA LEU A 162 8.80 12.71 6.79
C LEU A 162 8.91 11.21 6.53
N GLU A 163 8.57 10.80 5.31
CA GLU A 163 8.68 9.44 4.80
C GLU A 163 9.63 9.42 3.61
N HIS A 164 10.79 8.77 3.79
CA HIS A 164 11.83 8.69 2.77
C HIS A 164 11.49 7.75 1.61
N ASN A 165 10.48 6.90 1.78
CA ASN A 165 10.05 5.89 0.81
C ASN A 165 9.18 6.45 -0.31
N LEU A 166 8.62 7.65 -0.11
CA LEU A 166 7.93 8.38 -1.15
C LEU A 166 9.01 9.09 -2.00
N THR A 167 9.13 8.67 -3.26
CA THR A 167 10.14 9.18 -4.22
C THR A 167 9.52 9.82 -5.46
N VAL A 168 8.20 9.73 -5.65
CA VAL A 168 7.56 10.15 -6.91
C VAL A 168 6.89 11.53 -6.79
N ASN A 169 7.28 12.42 -7.70
CA ASN A 169 6.69 13.73 -8.00
C ASN A 169 6.42 14.65 -6.78
N PRO A 170 7.47 15.11 -6.07
CA PRO A 170 7.31 16.11 -5.01
C PRO A 170 6.75 17.43 -5.59
N GLN A 171 5.66 17.91 -5.00
CA GLN A 171 5.03 19.16 -5.38
C GLN A 171 5.21 20.19 -4.26
N CYS A 172 5.80 21.32 -4.62
CA CYS A 172 5.95 22.46 -3.73
C CYS A 172 4.65 23.27 -3.75
N VAL A 173 3.99 23.38 -2.60
CA VAL A 173 2.65 23.96 -2.52
C VAL A 173 2.48 24.89 -1.33
N PHE A 174 1.44 25.72 -1.41
CA PHE A 174 0.97 26.56 -0.32
C PHE A 174 -0.54 26.36 -0.12
N TRP A 175 -1.03 26.73 1.05
CA TRP A 175 -2.46 26.68 1.33
C TRP A 175 -3.16 27.92 0.78
N ASN A 176 -3.97 27.75 -0.27
CA ASN A 176 -4.77 28.80 -0.85
C ASN A 176 -6.17 28.78 -0.25
N PHE A 177 -6.52 29.83 0.50
CA PHE A 177 -7.78 29.95 1.22
C PHE A 177 -9.02 30.16 0.35
N SER A 178 -8.85 30.63 -0.90
CA SER A 178 -9.95 31.07 -1.76
C SER A 178 -10.64 29.90 -2.48
N PHE A 179 -9.97 28.76 -2.62
CA PHE A 179 -10.55 27.59 -3.30
C PHE A 179 -11.72 26.95 -2.55
N PHE A 180 -12.60 26.28 -3.32
CA PHE A 180 -13.75 25.52 -2.82
C PHE A 180 -14.64 26.34 -1.85
N ASP A 181 -15.15 27.50 -2.26
CA ASP A 181 -16.02 28.36 -1.45
C ASP A 181 -15.40 28.76 -0.09
N ASN A 182 -14.15 29.24 -0.10
CA ASN A 182 -13.38 29.59 1.11
C ASN A 182 -13.06 28.41 2.05
N ARG A 183 -13.19 27.17 1.58
CA ARG A 183 -12.73 25.99 2.31
C ARG A 183 -11.21 25.85 2.22
N GLY A 184 -10.61 26.30 1.12
CA GLY A 184 -9.17 26.35 0.86
C GLY A 184 -8.55 25.01 0.46
N ALA A 185 -7.48 25.00 -0.32
CA ALA A 185 -6.80 23.80 -0.81
C ALA A 185 -5.31 24.05 -1.04
N TRP A 186 -4.53 22.98 -1.22
CA TRP A 186 -3.15 23.11 -1.64
C TRP A 186 -3.07 23.54 -3.10
N ASP A 187 -2.19 24.50 -3.36
CA ASP A 187 -1.98 25.13 -4.65
C ASP A 187 -0.49 25.24 -4.94
N ASN A 188 -0.10 25.03 -6.19
CA ASN A 188 1.29 25.15 -6.65
C ASN A 188 1.56 26.45 -7.41
N GLU A 189 0.58 27.34 -7.56
CA GLU A 189 0.77 28.60 -8.26
C GLU A 189 1.89 29.45 -7.62
N GLY A 190 2.87 29.87 -8.44
CA GLY A 190 4.03 30.63 -7.97
C GLY A 190 5.08 29.83 -7.21
N CYS A 191 4.92 28.51 -7.03
CA CYS A 191 5.89 27.60 -6.42
C CYS A 191 6.40 26.56 -7.42
N SER A 192 7.71 26.33 -7.45
CA SER A 192 8.36 25.35 -8.30
C SER A 192 9.30 24.44 -7.52
N PHE A 193 9.33 23.17 -7.93
CA PHE A 193 10.29 22.19 -7.46
C PHE A 193 11.68 22.49 -8.03
N LYS A 194 12.72 22.41 -7.19
CA LYS A 194 14.10 22.68 -7.58
C LYS A 194 14.98 21.42 -7.56
N SER A 195 14.94 20.66 -6.48
CA SER A 195 15.75 19.44 -6.34
C SER A 195 15.24 18.52 -5.23
N ASP A 196 15.56 17.24 -5.35
CA ASP A 196 15.35 16.21 -4.33
C ASP A 196 16.68 15.46 -4.15
N MET A 197 17.37 15.70 -3.03
CA MET A 197 18.68 15.12 -2.75
C MET A 197 18.76 14.72 -1.28
N ASN A 198 19.27 13.51 -1.01
CA ASN A 198 19.50 13.00 0.36
C ASN A 198 18.25 13.11 1.27
N GLY A 199 17.07 12.81 0.73
CA GLY A 199 15.81 12.89 1.48
C GLY A 199 15.36 14.32 1.82
N LYS A 200 15.91 15.33 1.13
CA LYS A 200 15.53 16.73 1.26
C LYS A 200 15.03 17.27 -0.07
N VAL A 201 13.86 17.91 -0.04
CA VAL A 201 13.25 18.56 -1.19
C VAL A 201 13.44 20.07 -1.08
N SER A 202 13.95 20.68 -2.14
CA SER A 202 14.11 22.14 -2.24
C SER A 202 13.06 22.73 -3.18
N CYS A 203 12.39 23.76 -2.69
CA CYS A 203 11.33 24.51 -3.34
C CYS A 203 11.76 25.96 -3.55
N PHE A 204 11.22 26.56 -4.62
CA PHE A 204 11.32 27.98 -4.90
C PHE A 204 9.91 28.56 -5.03
N CYS A 205 9.59 29.61 -4.30
CA CYS A 205 8.29 30.30 -4.42
C CYS A 205 8.50 31.81 -4.58
N ASN A 206 7.60 32.48 -5.30
CA ASN A 206 7.62 33.94 -5.53
C ASN A 206 6.71 34.73 -4.56
N HIS A 207 6.07 34.06 -3.61
CA HIS A 207 5.22 34.67 -2.59
C HIS A 207 5.58 34.14 -1.19
N LEU A 208 4.93 34.68 -0.17
CA LEU A 208 5.13 34.31 1.24
C LEU A 208 3.77 33.98 1.87
N THR A 209 3.50 32.69 2.04
CA THR A 209 2.25 32.12 2.55
C THR A 209 2.54 30.93 3.47
N SER A 210 1.52 30.21 3.95
CA SER A 210 1.73 28.92 4.63
C SER A 210 2.12 27.82 3.65
N PHE A 211 3.35 27.31 3.77
CA PHE A 211 3.97 26.35 2.86
C PHE A 211 3.93 24.92 3.38
N SER A 212 3.85 23.97 2.46
CA SER A 212 4.03 22.55 2.73
C SER A 212 4.55 21.82 1.47
N ILE A 213 4.86 20.54 1.62
CA ILE A 213 5.19 19.66 0.50
C ILE A 213 4.11 18.59 0.37
N LEU A 214 3.56 18.45 -0.83
CA LEU A 214 2.76 17.29 -1.22
C LEU A 214 3.63 16.29 -1.97
N MET A 215 3.35 15.01 -1.77
CA MET A 215 4.01 13.90 -2.43
C MET A 215 3.00 12.86 -2.86
N SER A 216 3.20 12.30 -4.06
CA SER A 216 2.33 11.23 -4.57
C SER A 216 2.65 9.91 -3.87
N THR A 217 1.62 9.16 -3.49
CA THR A 217 1.73 7.81 -2.91
C THR A 217 1.64 6.69 -3.95
N SER A 218 1.49 7.04 -5.22
CA SER A 218 1.34 6.05 -6.29
C SER A 218 2.68 5.41 -6.69
N ILE A 219 2.60 4.10 -6.97
CA ILE A 219 3.62 3.31 -7.67
C ILE A 219 4.04 4.07 -8.94
N PRO A 220 5.34 4.17 -9.30
CA PRO A 220 5.77 4.92 -10.47
C PRO A 220 4.94 4.61 -11.72
N GLU A 221 4.51 5.62 -12.46
CA GLU A 221 3.64 5.46 -13.64
C GLU A 221 4.26 4.54 -14.71
N SER A 222 5.59 4.56 -14.83
CA SER A 222 6.37 3.63 -15.67
C SER A 222 6.30 2.18 -15.20
N ILE A 223 6.22 1.94 -13.88
CA ILE A 223 6.09 0.62 -13.29
C ILE A 223 4.65 0.15 -13.35
N ALA A 224 3.67 1.03 -13.09
CA ALA A 224 2.26 0.72 -13.24
C ALA A 224 1.95 0.27 -14.68
N TYR A 225 2.45 1.01 -15.68
CA TYR A 225 2.32 0.61 -17.08
C TYR A 225 3.00 -0.73 -17.41
N ALA A 226 4.22 -0.95 -16.91
CA ALA A 226 4.92 -2.21 -17.11
C ALA A 226 4.20 -3.39 -16.42
N LEU A 227 3.66 -3.18 -15.21
CA LEU A 227 2.93 -4.18 -14.46
C LEU A 227 1.60 -4.53 -15.14
N ASP A 228 0.84 -3.53 -15.59
CA ASP A 228 -0.41 -3.73 -16.33
C ASP A 228 -0.14 -4.50 -17.63
N LEU A 229 0.91 -4.14 -18.38
CA LEU A 229 1.28 -4.84 -19.62
C LEU A 229 1.68 -6.31 -19.34
N ILE A 230 2.50 -6.56 -18.32
CA ILE A 230 2.92 -7.90 -17.90
C ILE A 230 1.71 -8.72 -17.43
N THR A 231 0.80 -8.11 -16.67
CA THR A 231 -0.40 -8.77 -16.17
C THR A 231 -1.36 -9.09 -17.31
N TYR A 232 -1.68 -8.17 -18.22
CA TYR A 232 -2.60 -8.44 -19.33
C TYR A 232 -2.06 -9.50 -20.30
N ILE A 233 -0.80 -9.37 -20.74
CA ILE A 233 -0.19 -10.35 -21.67
C ILE A 233 -0.04 -11.71 -20.97
N GLY A 234 0.47 -11.71 -19.74
CA GLY A 234 0.69 -12.94 -18.97
C GLY A 234 -0.61 -13.68 -18.68
N VAL A 235 -1.65 -12.98 -18.19
CA VAL A 235 -2.97 -13.58 -17.93
C VAL A 235 -3.59 -14.10 -19.23
N GLY A 236 -3.43 -13.40 -20.35
CA GLY A 236 -3.85 -13.89 -21.66
C GLY A 236 -3.19 -15.23 -22.05
N ILE A 237 -1.87 -15.35 -21.86
CA ILE A 237 -1.12 -16.61 -22.06
C ILE A 237 -1.58 -17.69 -21.08
N SER A 238 -1.82 -17.34 -19.82
CA SER A 238 -2.35 -18.24 -18.78
C SER A 238 -3.70 -18.82 -19.21
N MET A 239 -4.65 -17.96 -19.59
CA MET A 239 -5.98 -18.39 -20.04
C MET A 239 -5.91 -19.34 -21.24
N GLY A 240 -5.12 -19.00 -22.26
CA GLY A 240 -4.91 -19.88 -23.42
C GLY A 240 -4.34 -21.25 -23.02
N SER A 241 -3.36 -21.25 -22.10
CA SER A 241 -2.75 -22.49 -21.59
C SER A 241 -3.74 -23.34 -20.78
N LEU A 242 -4.61 -22.70 -19.99
CA LEU A 242 -5.66 -23.37 -19.21
C LEU A 242 -6.71 -24.01 -20.12
N VAL A 243 -7.11 -23.33 -21.19
CA VAL A 243 -8.04 -23.90 -22.19
C VAL A 243 -7.42 -25.15 -22.84
N VAL A 244 -6.15 -25.08 -23.24
CA VAL A 244 -5.43 -26.24 -23.79
C VAL A 244 -5.34 -27.36 -22.75
N CYS A 245 -5.05 -27.04 -21.48
CA CYS A 245 -5.01 -28.00 -20.39
C CYS A 245 -6.34 -28.76 -20.23
N LEU A 246 -7.47 -28.04 -20.25
CA LEU A 246 -8.80 -28.64 -20.17
C LEU A 246 -9.12 -29.54 -21.38
N ILE A 247 -8.68 -29.16 -22.58
CA ILE A 247 -8.84 -29.98 -23.79
C ILE A 247 -8.05 -31.30 -23.65
N ILE A 248 -6.78 -31.23 -23.24
CA ILE A 248 -5.94 -32.42 -23.04
C ILE A 248 -6.56 -33.35 -22.00
N GLU A 249 -6.99 -32.79 -20.87
CA GLU A 249 -7.65 -33.55 -19.80
C GLU A 249 -8.96 -34.22 -20.28
N ALA A 250 -9.75 -33.53 -21.11
CA ALA A 250 -10.96 -34.10 -21.70
C ALA A 250 -10.65 -35.25 -22.67
N CYS A 251 -9.59 -35.13 -23.48
CA CYS A 251 -9.15 -36.18 -24.41
C CYS A 251 -8.67 -37.44 -23.67
N VAL A 252 -7.87 -37.26 -22.61
CA VAL A 252 -7.26 -38.36 -21.85
C VAL A 252 -8.22 -38.95 -20.81
N TRP A 253 -9.34 -38.27 -20.53
CA TRP A 253 -10.29 -38.63 -19.48
C TRP A 253 -10.68 -40.11 -19.48
N LYS A 254 -11.13 -40.63 -20.64
CA LYS A 254 -11.58 -42.02 -20.78
C LYS A 254 -10.46 -43.02 -20.49
N ALA A 255 -9.25 -42.77 -20.98
CA ALA A 255 -8.11 -43.67 -20.81
C ALA A 255 -7.67 -43.79 -19.35
N MET A 256 -7.85 -42.73 -18.54
CA MET A 256 -7.28 -42.64 -17.20
C MET A 256 -8.28 -42.89 -16.05
N THR A 257 -9.56 -43.09 -16.37
CA THR A 257 -10.64 -43.42 -15.40
C THR A 257 -10.47 -44.76 -14.66
N ARG A 258 -9.54 -45.63 -15.09
CA ARG A 258 -9.43 -47.02 -14.59
C ARG A 258 -8.89 -47.13 -13.17
N ASN A 259 -8.15 -46.13 -12.69
CA ASN A 259 -7.56 -46.12 -11.35
C ASN A 259 -8.19 -45.00 -10.50
N ASN A 260 -8.77 -45.33 -9.33
CA ASN A 260 -9.46 -44.37 -8.46
C ASN A 260 -8.60 -43.15 -8.10
N THR A 261 -7.32 -43.36 -7.74
CA THR A 261 -6.39 -42.29 -7.39
C THR A 261 -5.97 -41.44 -8.61
N ALA A 262 -5.83 -42.07 -9.78
CA ALA A 262 -5.52 -41.31 -11.00
C ALA A 262 -6.71 -40.44 -11.40
N TYR A 263 -7.92 -41.00 -11.34
CA TYR A 263 -9.15 -40.27 -11.58
C TYR A 263 -9.26 -39.03 -10.67
N MET A 264 -9.04 -39.18 -9.36
CA MET A 264 -9.06 -38.04 -8.43
C MET A 264 -7.99 -36.99 -8.72
N ARG A 265 -6.82 -37.38 -9.26
CA ARG A 265 -5.78 -36.44 -9.71
C ARG A 265 -6.27 -35.59 -10.88
N HIS A 266 -6.82 -36.24 -11.92
CA HIS A 266 -7.36 -35.54 -13.10
C HIS A 266 -8.55 -34.64 -12.73
N VAL A 267 -9.44 -35.10 -11.84
CA VAL A 267 -10.52 -34.27 -11.27
C VAL A 267 -9.94 -33.03 -10.58
N SER A 268 -8.87 -33.18 -9.78
CA SER A 268 -8.25 -32.05 -9.09
C SER A 268 -7.61 -31.07 -10.09
N ILE A 269 -6.90 -31.55 -11.10
CA ILE A 269 -6.28 -30.71 -12.15
C ILE A 269 -7.35 -29.92 -12.91
N VAL A 270 -8.44 -30.58 -13.34
CA VAL A 270 -9.55 -29.91 -14.03
C VAL A 270 -10.17 -28.83 -13.14
N ASN A 271 -10.41 -29.10 -11.86
CA ASN A 271 -11.00 -28.10 -10.96
C ASN A 271 -10.04 -26.94 -10.65
N ILE A 272 -8.73 -27.19 -10.52
CA ILE A 272 -7.71 -26.12 -10.41
C ILE A 272 -7.74 -25.25 -11.67
N ALA A 273 -7.72 -25.87 -12.85
CA ALA A 273 -7.70 -25.16 -14.12
C ALA A 273 -8.99 -24.35 -14.37
N VAL A 274 -10.16 -24.93 -14.10
CA VAL A 274 -11.46 -24.24 -14.20
C VAL A 274 -11.54 -23.08 -13.19
N SER A 275 -11.13 -23.30 -11.95
CA SER A 275 -11.17 -22.24 -10.93
C SER A 275 -10.27 -21.06 -11.31
N LEU A 276 -9.03 -21.33 -11.75
CA LEU A 276 -8.14 -20.27 -12.19
C LEU A 276 -8.67 -19.55 -13.44
N LEU A 277 -9.19 -20.30 -14.42
CA LEU A 277 -9.73 -19.72 -15.65
C LEU A 277 -10.90 -18.78 -15.35
N ILE A 278 -11.82 -19.17 -14.47
CA ILE A 278 -12.95 -18.32 -14.09
C ILE A 278 -12.45 -17.08 -13.33
N ALA A 279 -11.49 -17.22 -12.41
CA ALA A 279 -10.90 -16.09 -11.70
C ALA A 279 -10.22 -15.10 -12.66
N ASP A 280 -9.42 -15.59 -13.62
CA ASP A 280 -8.72 -14.78 -14.63
C ASP A 280 -9.72 -14.05 -15.55
N ILE A 281 -10.82 -14.71 -15.93
CA ILE A 281 -11.91 -14.07 -16.70
C ILE A 281 -12.52 -12.91 -15.93
N TRP A 282 -12.91 -13.12 -14.66
CA TRP A 282 -13.49 -12.04 -13.85
C TRP A 282 -12.49 -10.93 -13.53
N PHE A 283 -11.20 -11.24 -13.48
CA PHE A 283 -10.13 -10.27 -13.29
C PHE A 283 -9.97 -9.34 -14.51
N ILE A 284 -10.16 -9.85 -15.73
CA ILE A 284 -10.02 -9.08 -16.97
C ILE A 284 -11.29 -8.29 -17.34
N ILE A 285 -12.48 -8.84 -17.10
CA ILE A 285 -13.72 -8.15 -17.50
C ILE A 285 -13.94 -6.94 -16.59
N ASP A 286 -13.82 -5.74 -17.18
CA ASP A 286 -14.20 -4.48 -16.54
C ASP A 286 -15.73 -4.38 -16.44
N VAL A 287 -16.30 -5.01 -15.40
CA VAL A 287 -17.75 -5.04 -15.17
C VAL A 287 -18.21 -3.91 -14.25
N PRO A 288 -19.39 -3.30 -14.51
CA PRO A 288 -20.02 -2.37 -13.58
C PRO A 288 -20.42 -3.03 -12.24
N ALA A 289 -20.49 -4.37 -12.19
CA ALA A 289 -20.81 -5.15 -11.00
C ALA A 289 -19.56 -5.58 -10.19
N CYS A 290 -18.78 -4.60 -9.75
CA CYS A 290 -17.49 -4.78 -9.07
C CYS A 290 -17.54 -5.68 -7.82
N THR A 291 -18.66 -5.65 -7.08
CA THR A 291 -18.92 -6.55 -5.94
C THR A 291 -18.98 -8.01 -6.36
N ALA A 292 -19.68 -8.30 -7.45
CA ALA A 292 -19.82 -9.66 -7.97
C ALA A 292 -18.49 -10.17 -8.52
N ALA A 293 -17.77 -9.34 -9.28
CA ALA A 293 -16.43 -9.66 -9.74
C ALA A 293 -15.50 -10.01 -8.57
N THR A 294 -15.41 -9.12 -7.56
CA THR A 294 -14.57 -9.35 -6.38
C THR A 294 -14.97 -10.64 -5.64
N PHE A 295 -16.26 -10.96 -5.57
CA PHE A 295 -16.73 -12.22 -4.98
C PHE A 295 -16.26 -13.45 -5.76
N PHE A 296 -16.50 -13.49 -7.06
CA PHE A 296 -16.11 -14.64 -7.87
C PHE A 296 -14.60 -14.83 -7.91
N ILE A 297 -13.85 -13.73 -8.08
CA ILE A 297 -12.40 -13.71 -7.99
C ILE A 297 -11.93 -14.29 -6.65
N HIS A 298 -12.43 -13.78 -5.53
CA HIS A 298 -12.07 -14.25 -4.19
C HIS A 298 -12.40 -15.74 -3.99
N PHE A 299 -13.61 -16.15 -4.36
CA PHE A 299 -14.08 -17.52 -4.22
C PHE A 299 -13.26 -18.51 -5.07
N PHE A 300 -13.05 -18.21 -6.34
CA PHE A 300 -12.37 -19.13 -7.25
C PHE A 300 -10.86 -19.19 -7.01
N TYR A 301 -10.21 -18.09 -6.61
CA TYR A 301 -8.82 -18.18 -6.16
C TYR A 301 -8.68 -19.02 -4.88
N LEU A 302 -9.60 -18.90 -3.91
CA LEU A 302 -9.61 -19.80 -2.75
C LEU A 302 -9.85 -21.25 -3.18
N ALA A 303 -10.82 -21.51 -4.06
CA ALA A 303 -11.11 -22.84 -4.56
C ALA A 303 -9.87 -23.48 -5.21
N LEU A 304 -9.12 -22.72 -6.01
CA LEU A 304 -7.83 -23.16 -6.54
C LEU A 304 -6.90 -23.66 -5.42
N PHE A 305 -6.70 -22.89 -4.34
CA PHE A 305 -5.86 -23.33 -3.21
C PHE A 305 -6.37 -24.60 -2.53
N PHE A 306 -7.66 -24.69 -2.27
CA PHE A 306 -8.23 -25.88 -1.62
C PHE A 306 -8.13 -27.12 -2.53
N TRP A 307 -8.28 -26.99 -3.84
CA TRP A 307 -8.01 -28.09 -4.76
C TRP A 307 -6.53 -28.45 -4.88
N MET A 308 -5.62 -27.48 -4.75
CA MET A 308 -4.18 -27.75 -4.61
C MET A 308 -3.88 -28.52 -3.31
N LEU A 309 -4.55 -28.19 -2.19
CA LEU A 309 -4.46 -28.97 -0.95
C LEU A 309 -4.93 -30.42 -1.14
N ILE A 310 -6.07 -30.63 -1.80
CA ILE A 310 -6.58 -31.97 -2.12
C ILE A 310 -5.58 -32.75 -2.99
N SER A 311 -4.97 -32.11 -3.98
CA SER A 311 -3.91 -32.72 -4.80
C SER A 311 -2.69 -33.11 -3.96
N GLY A 312 -2.23 -32.23 -3.06
CA GLY A 312 -1.15 -32.52 -2.11
C GLY A 312 -1.47 -33.71 -1.20
N LEU A 313 -2.65 -33.70 -0.57
CA LEU A 313 -3.12 -34.80 0.28
C LEU A 313 -3.27 -36.11 -0.50
N LEU A 314 -3.64 -36.07 -1.78
CA LEU A 314 -3.70 -37.24 -2.64
C LEU A 314 -2.31 -37.86 -2.87
N LEU A 315 -1.27 -37.02 -3.07
CA LEU A 315 0.12 -37.46 -3.16
C LEU A 315 0.61 -38.08 -1.84
N PHE A 316 0.27 -37.46 -0.71
CA PHE A 316 0.56 -37.99 0.62
C PHE A 316 -0.10 -39.36 0.84
N TYR A 317 -1.40 -39.46 0.57
CA TYR A 317 -2.18 -40.69 0.68
C TYR A 317 -1.57 -41.82 -0.13
N ARG A 318 -1.20 -41.57 -1.41
CA ARG A 318 -0.58 -42.57 -2.29
C ARG A 318 0.80 -43.04 -1.78
N THR A 319 1.56 -42.16 -1.14
CA THR A 319 2.94 -42.43 -0.72
C THR A 319 3.01 -43.08 0.68
N ILE A 320 2.12 -42.67 1.58
CA ILE A 320 2.11 -43.12 2.97
C ILE A 320 1.13 -44.27 3.20
N LEU A 321 -0.10 -44.15 2.72
CA LEU A 321 -1.22 -45.00 3.11
C LEU A 321 -1.54 -46.08 2.05
N VAL A 322 -0.49 -46.77 1.58
CA VAL A 322 -0.52 -47.75 0.48
C VAL A 322 -1.55 -48.89 0.69
N PHE A 323 -1.90 -49.20 1.95
CA PHE A 323 -2.84 -50.27 2.32
C PHE A 323 -4.27 -49.80 2.61
N SER A 324 -4.50 -48.49 2.68
CA SER A 324 -5.86 -47.97 2.85
C SER A 324 -6.52 -47.79 1.49
N HIS A 325 -7.74 -48.28 1.32
CA HIS A 325 -8.52 -48.10 0.10
C HIS A 325 -9.78 -47.30 0.40
N LEU A 326 -9.75 -46.01 0.07
CA LEU A 326 -10.95 -45.17 0.07
C LEU A 326 -11.77 -45.44 -1.20
N SER A 327 -13.10 -45.47 -1.04
CA SER A 327 -14.01 -45.59 -2.17
C SER A 327 -13.94 -44.33 -3.05
N LYS A 328 -14.14 -44.48 -4.36
CA LYS A 328 -14.17 -43.36 -5.32
C LYS A 328 -15.17 -42.28 -4.92
N SER A 329 -16.36 -42.69 -4.50
CA SER A 329 -17.43 -41.77 -4.09
C SER A 329 -17.07 -40.98 -2.83
N THR A 330 -16.42 -41.61 -1.85
CA THR A 330 -15.95 -40.94 -0.64
C THR A 330 -14.87 -39.91 -0.96
N MET A 331 -13.90 -40.27 -1.81
CA MET A 331 -12.84 -39.34 -2.23
C MET A 331 -13.42 -38.11 -2.95
N LEU A 332 -14.40 -38.32 -3.84
CA LEU A 332 -15.08 -37.23 -4.54
C LEU A 332 -15.87 -36.34 -3.57
N ALA A 333 -16.65 -36.94 -2.67
CA ALA A 333 -17.44 -36.18 -1.70
C ALA A 333 -16.55 -35.29 -0.83
N ILE A 334 -15.44 -35.82 -0.32
CA ILE A 334 -14.45 -35.04 0.45
C ILE A 334 -13.83 -33.96 -0.43
N GLY A 335 -13.39 -34.31 -1.65
CA GLY A 335 -12.77 -33.39 -2.60
C GLY A 335 -13.64 -32.18 -2.92
N PHE A 336 -14.90 -32.39 -3.31
CA PHE A 336 -15.82 -31.30 -3.65
C PHE A 336 -16.26 -30.49 -2.41
N SER A 337 -16.44 -31.16 -1.27
CA SER A 337 -16.85 -30.50 -0.02
C SER A 337 -15.76 -29.57 0.50
N VAL A 338 -14.50 -30.01 0.50
CA VAL A 338 -13.36 -29.19 0.92
C VAL A 338 -12.94 -28.21 -0.17
N GLY A 339 -12.93 -28.65 -1.43
CA GLY A 339 -12.46 -27.90 -2.60
C GLY A 339 -13.32 -26.69 -2.99
N TYR A 340 -14.63 -26.73 -2.72
CA TYR A 340 -15.54 -25.59 -2.98
C TYR A 340 -16.34 -25.15 -1.76
N GLY A 341 -16.75 -26.08 -0.89
CA GLY A 341 -17.55 -25.75 0.29
C GLY A 341 -16.81 -24.84 1.27
N ALA A 342 -15.56 -25.17 1.62
CA ALA A 342 -14.76 -24.33 2.52
C ALA A 342 -14.47 -22.93 1.93
N PRO A 343 -14.00 -22.78 0.67
CA PRO A 343 -13.90 -21.48 0.00
C PRO A 343 -15.18 -20.66 0.01
N LEU A 344 -16.34 -21.30 -0.24
CA LEU A 344 -17.63 -20.62 -0.28
C LEU A 344 -17.99 -20.03 1.09
N ILE A 345 -17.81 -20.83 2.15
CA ILE A 345 -18.06 -20.38 3.53
C ILE A 345 -17.17 -19.17 3.86
N ILE A 346 -15.87 -19.25 3.55
CA ILE A 346 -14.93 -18.14 3.80
C ILE A 346 -15.36 -16.88 3.03
N ALA A 347 -15.67 -17.00 1.74
CA ALA A 347 -16.07 -15.87 0.91
C ALA A 347 -17.38 -15.22 1.39
N VAL A 348 -18.40 -16.03 1.73
CA VAL A 348 -19.69 -15.54 2.23
C VAL A 348 -19.54 -14.85 3.59
N VAL A 349 -18.78 -15.45 4.52
CA VAL A 349 -18.51 -14.84 5.84
C VAL A 349 -17.73 -13.54 5.68
N THR A 350 -16.80 -13.47 4.73
CA THR A 350 -16.03 -12.24 4.45
C THR A 350 -16.95 -11.13 3.95
N ILE A 351 -17.88 -11.42 3.03
CA ILE A 351 -18.87 -10.44 2.58
C ILE A 351 -19.78 -10.02 3.74
N ALA A 352 -20.34 -10.98 4.48
CA ALA A 352 -21.27 -10.72 5.57
C ALA A 352 -20.65 -9.84 6.66
N SER A 353 -19.38 -10.09 7.01
CA SER A 353 -18.64 -9.30 8.02
C SER A 353 -18.21 -7.92 7.54
N THR A 354 -18.08 -7.71 6.22
CA THR A 354 -17.62 -6.43 5.64
C THR A 354 -18.74 -5.58 5.05
N ALA A 355 -19.94 -6.14 4.87
CA ALA A 355 -21.10 -5.48 4.27
C ALA A 355 -21.51 -4.18 5.00
N GLY A 356 -21.47 -4.15 6.34
CA GLY A 356 -21.90 -2.99 7.14
C GLY A 356 -21.02 -1.74 6.98
N SER A 357 -19.78 -1.88 6.49
CA SER A 357 -18.82 -0.77 6.33
C SER A 357 -18.55 -0.40 4.87
N GLY A 358 -19.20 -1.09 3.91
CA GLY A 358 -18.88 -0.97 2.48
C GLY A 358 -17.42 -1.32 2.14
N GLY A 359 -16.73 -2.04 3.04
CA GLY A 359 -15.29 -2.29 2.95
C GLY A 359 -14.91 -3.63 2.35
N TYR A 360 -15.81 -4.31 1.63
CA TYR A 360 -15.44 -5.55 0.92
C TYR A 360 -14.50 -5.26 -0.27
N ILE A 361 -14.76 -4.16 -0.97
CA ILE A 361 -14.07 -3.77 -2.20
C ILE A 361 -13.01 -2.71 -1.89
N ASN A 362 -11.87 -2.79 -2.57
CA ASN A 362 -10.87 -1.74 -2.59
C ASN A 362 -11.45 -0.51 -3.31
N GLY A 363 -11.55 0.64 -2.63
CA GLY A 363 -12.21 1.83 -3.18
C GLY A 363 -11.47 2.53 -4.33
N ASN A 364 -10.33 1.98 -4.76
CA ASN A 364 -9.58 2.41 -5.93
C ASN A 364 -9.96 1.54 -7.13
N LYS A 365 -9.84 2.08 -8.34
CA LYS A 365 -10.27 1.61 -9.68
C LYS A 365 -10.23 0.09 -10.03
N ALA A 366 -9.71 -0.82 -9.20
CA ALA A 366 -9.68 -2.26 -9.41
C ALA A 366 -10.66 -3.04 -8.50
N CYS A 367 -11.40 -3.97 -9.09
CA CYS A 367 -12.37 -4.84 -8.39
C CYS A 367 -11.70 -5.95 -7.59
N TRP A 368 -11.12 -5.58 -6.45
CA TRP A 368 -10.39 -6.49 -5.56
C TRP A 368 -10.72 -6.28 -4.07
N LEU A 369 -10.31 -7.23 -3.22
CA LEU A 369 -10.49 -7.21 -1.76
C LEU A 369 -9.78 -6.01 -1.11
N ASN A 370 -10.46 -5.36 -0.16
CA ASN A 370 -9.93 -4.20 0.56
C ASN A 370 -8.83 -4.59 1.59
N TRP A 371 -7.70 -3.88 1.59
CA TRP A 371 -6.67 -3.99 2.63
C TRP A 371 -6.78 -2.88 3.69
N SER A 372 -7.12 -1.65 3.29
CA SER A 372 -6.94 -0.45 4.11
C SER A 372 -8.03 -0.17 5.15
N LYS A 373 -9.31 -0.46 4.86
CA LYS A 373 -10.44 -0.15 5.76
C LYS A 373 -10.81 -1.30 6.69
N THR A 374 -10.94 -2.50 6.14
CA THR A 374 -11.50 -3.68 6.84
C THR A 374 -10.53 -4.86 6.91
N LYS A 375 -9.38 -4.77 6.22
CA LYS A 375 -8.43 -5.86 6.04
C LYS A 375 -9.07 -7.13 5.45
N ALA A 376 -10.12 -7.00 4.63
CA ALA A 376 -10.82 -8.10 3.97
C ALA A 376 -9.88 -9.05 3.20
N LEU A 377 -8.80 -8.53 2.63
CA LEU A 377 -7.77 -9.33 1.93
C LEU A 377 -7.12 -10.38 2.84
N LEU A 378 -7.07 -10.20 4.17
CA LEU A 378 -6.54 -11.22 5.09
C LEU A 378 -7.37 -12.51 5.08
N ALA A 379 -8.67 -12.42 4.82
CA ALA A 379 -9.54 -13.60 4.71
C ALA A 379 -9.15 -14.49 3.52
N PHE A 380 -8.44 -13.95 2.54
CA PHE A 380 -7.86 -14.68 1.44
C PHE A 380 -6.41 -15.13 1.73
N VAL A 381 -5.56 -14.19 2.17
CA VAL A 381 -4.12 -14.40 2.34
C VAL A 381 -3.81 -15.44 3.43
N ILE A 382 -4.51 -15.40 4.56
CA ILE A 382 -4.24 -16.32 5.67
C ILE A 382 -4.52 -17.78 5.27
N PRO A 383 -5.69 -18.14 4.72
CA PRO A 383 -5.93 -19.50 4.22
C PRO A 383 -4.96 -19.92 3.13
N ALA A 384 -4.67 -19.04 2.16
CA ALA A 384 -3.74 -19.33 1.08
C ALA A 384 -2.35 -19.72 1.60
N LEU A 385 -1.77 -18.91 2.51
CA LEU A 385 -0.46 -19.18 3.08
C LEU A 385 -0.43 -20.44 3.95
N ALA A 386 -1.49 -20.69 4.73
CA ALA A 386 -1.61 -21.92 5.51
C ALA A 386 -1.60 -23.17 4.59
N ILE A 387 -2.34 -23.12 3.47
CA ILE A 387 -2.38 -24.22 2.50
C ILE A 387 -1.03 -24.42 1.83
N VAL A 388 -0.37 -23.34 1.38
CA VAL A 388 0.97 -23.40 0.78
C VAL A 388 1.97 -24.04 1.75
N PHE A 389 1.92 -23.64 3.02
CA PHE A 389 2.78 -24.21 4.06
C PHE A 389 2.50 -25.72 4.30
N ILE A 390 1.24 -26.12 4.43
CA ILE A 390 0.87 -27.54 4.61
C ILE A 390 1.34 -28.38 3.43
N ASN A 391 1.12 -27.90 2.21
CA ASN A 391 1.55 -28.58 1.00
C ASN A 391 3.07 -28.70 0.89
N PHE A 392 3.81 -27.67 1.31
CA PHE A 392 5.26 -27.71 1.39
C PHE A 392 5.75 -28.81 2.36
N LEU A 393 5.11 -28.96 3.52
CA LEU A 393 5.40 -30.05 4.46
C LEU A 393 5.09 -31.43 3.85
N ILE A 394 3.95 -31.57 3.15
CA ILE A 394 3.59 -32.81 2.45
C ILE A 394 4.66 -33.17 1.41
N LEU A 395 5.11 -32.20 0.62
CA LEU A 395 6.17 -32.39 -0.38
C LEU A 395 7.46 -32.91 0.28
N ILE A 396 7.90 -32.31 1.39
CA ILE A 396 9.09 -32.76 2.13
C ILE A 396 8.95 -34.23 2.55
N VAL A 397 7.81 -34.61 3.13
CA VAL A 397 7.57 -35.98 3.59
C VAL A 397 7.55 -36.98 2.42
N VAL A 398 6.90 -36.62 1.30
CA VAL A 398 6.86 -37.45 0.10
C VAL A 398 8.25 -37.62 -0.49
N LEU A 399 9.02 -36.54 -0.64
CA LEU A 399 10.40 -36.58 -1.12
C LEU A 399 11.29 -37.44 -0.22
N TYR A 400 11.24 -37.23 1.10
CA TYR A 400 12.01 -38.01 2.06
C TYR A 400 11.71 -39.51 1.94
N LYS A 401 10.43 -39.89 1.82
CA LYS A 401 10.06 -41.30 1.70
C LYS A 401 10.42 -41.89 0.33
N MET A 402 10.28 -41.12 -0.75
CA MET A 402 10.72 -41.54 -2.09
C MET A 402 12.22 -41.78 -2.15
N LEU A 403 13.02 -40.86 -1.58
CA LEU A 403 14.47 -41.00 -1.42
C LEU A 403 14.84 -42.25 -0.63
N ARG A 404 14.19 -42.46 0.52
CA ARG A 404 14.44 -43.63 1.37
C ARG A 404 14.07 -44.95 0.69
N ARG A 405 13.03 -44.98 -0.16
CA ARG A 405 12.65 -46.16 -0.95
C ARG A 405 13.64 -46.43 -2.10
N GLY A 406 14.15 -45.38 -2.75
CA GLY A 406 15.14 -45.47 -3.82
C GLY A 406 16.51 -45.95 -3.37
N MET A 407 16.87 -45.74 -2.09
CA MET A 407 18.12 -46.23 -1.50
C MET A 407 18.11 -47.75 -1.19
N GLY A 408 16.99 -48.44 -1.35
CA GLY A 408 16.86 -49.89 -1.12
C GLY A 408 17.11 -50.78 -2.34
N ASP A 409 17.03 -50.23 -3.56
CA ASP A 409 17.22 -50.96 -4.82
C ASP A 409 18.42 -50.38 -5.59
N SER A 410 19.50 -51.15 -5.62
CA SER A 410 20.74 -51.03 -6.41
C SER A 410 21.42 -49.64 -6.46
N LEU A 411 22.45 -49.52 -5.61
CA LEU A 411 23.57 -48.60 -5.77
C LEU A 411 24.11 -48.62 -7.22
N GLN A 412 24.42 -47.44 -7.75
CA GLN A 412 25.52 -47.16 -8.68
C GLN A 412 25.22 -46.79 -10.15
N GLN A 413 24.00 -46.95 -10.69
CA GLN A 413 23.64 -46.39 -12.03
C GLN A 413 22.48 -45.37 -12.00
N ASN A 414 21.91 -45.13 -10.81
CA ASN A 414 20.61 -44.49 -10.64
C ASN A 414 20.68 -43.03 -10.13
N ASP A 415 21.85 -42.48 -9.78
CA ASP A 415 21.93 -41.16 -9.12
C ASP A 415 21.58 -39.99 -10.03
N ARG A 416 21.95 -40.03 -11.32
CA ARG A 416 21.50 -39.03 -12.31
C ARG A 416 20.00 -39.15 -12.59
N ASN A 417 19.46 -40.36 -12.64
CA ASN A 417 18.03 -40.56 -12.85
C ASN A 417 17.21 -40.18 -11.61
N ALA A 418 17.67 -40.51 -10.41
CA ALA A 418 17.06 -40.10 -9.15
C ALA A 418 17.12 -38.58 -8.99
N ALA A 419 18.27 -37.94 -9.23
CA ALA A 419 18.40 -36.49 -9.21
C ALA A 419 17.53 -35.81 -10.28
N VAL A 420 17.40 -36.38 -11.48
CA VAL A 420 16.49 -35.88 -12.53
C VAL A 420 15.03 -36.08 -12.12
N ILE A 421 14.65 -37.19 -11.48
CA ILE A 421 13.29 -37.42 -10.98
C ILE A 421 12.97 -36.47 -9.83
N ILE A 422 13.92 -36.23 -8.92
CA ILE A 422 13.80 -35.28 -7.81
C ILE A 422 13.75 -33.85 -8.34
N ALA A 423 14.60 -33.48 -9.30
CA ALA A 423 14.59 -32.17 -9.95
C ALA A 423 13.31 -31.95 -10.76
N ARG A 424 12.78 -32.99 -11.41
CA ARG A 424 11.50 -32.96 -12.14
C ARG A 424 10.33 -32.86 -11.17
N CYS A 425 10.34 -33.57 -10.04
CA CYS A 425 9.36 -33.40 -8.97
C CYS A 425 9.46 -32.00 -8.33
N LEU A 426 10.65 -31.50 -8.02
CA LEU A 426 10.84 -30.15 -7.47
C LEU A 426 10.39 -29.09 -8.50
N ALA A 427 10.74 -29.22 -9.78
CA ALA A 427 10.31 -28.31 -10.83
C ALA A 427 8.79 -28.35 -11.06
N ILE A 428 8.17 -29.55 -11.02
CA ILE A 428 6.70 -29.74 -11.09
C ILE A 428 6.00 -29.15 -9.87
N LEU A 429 6.53 -29.37 -8.67
CA LEU A 429 5.88 -28.94 -7.43
C LEU A 429 6.12 -27.45 -7.11
N THR A 430 7.16 -26.82 -7.64
CA THR A 430 7.52 -25.43 -7.29
C THR A 430 6.44 -24.39 -7.67
N PRO A 431 5.93 -24.34 -8.91
CA PRO A 431 4.86 -23.40 -9.26
C PRO A 431 3.46 -23.90 -8.86
N LEU A 432 3.24 -25.21 -8.78
CA LEU A 432 1.94 -25.81 -8.40
C LEU A 432 1.62 -25.73 -6.90
N PHE A 433 2.60 -25.51 -6.03
CA PHE A 433 2.38 -25.50 -4.57
C PHE A 433 2.60 -24.14 -3.89
N GLY A 434 2.82 -23.06 -4.65
CA GLY A 434 2.69 -21.69 -4.16
C GLY A 434 3.98 -20.94 -3.81
N LEU A 435 5.14 -21.28 -4.40
CA LEU A 435 6.34 -20.43 -4.28
C LEU A 435 6.12 -19.03 -4.87
N THR A 436 5.25 -18.88 -5.86
CA THR A 436 4.79 -17.59 -6.39
C THR A 436 4.12 -16.74 -5.30
N TRP A 437 3.41 -17.38 -4.37
CA TRP A 437 2.77 -16.71 -3.23
C TRP A 437 3.74 -16.36 -2.11
N GLY A 438 4.85 -17.09 -1.97
CA GLY A 438 5.98 -16.66 -1.14
C GLY A 438 6.58 -15.32 -1.59
N LEU A 439 6.64 -15.11 -2.92
CA LEU A 439 7.02 -13.80 -3.49
C LEU A 439 5.95 -12.72 -3.22
N GLY A 440 4.66 -13.09 -3.20
CA GLY A 440 3.56 -12.22 -2.80
C GLY A 440 3.61 -11.81 -1.32
N VAL A 441 4.14 -12.65 -0.44
CA VAL A 441 4.45 -12.25 0.95
C VAL A 441 5.62 -11.27 0.97
N GLY A 442 6.62 -11.48 0.11
CA GLY A 442 7.73 -10.55 -0.09
C GLY A 442 7.26 -9.15 -0.52
N THR A 443 6.26 -9.05 -1.40
CA THR A 443 5.67 -7.74 -1.77
C THR A 443 4.89 -7.10 -0.63
N MET A 444 4.36 -7.86 0.33
CA MET A 444 3.71 -7.29 1.54
C MET A 444 4.73 -6.76 2.56
N PHE A 445 5.85 -7.45 2.75
CA PHE A 445 6.91 -7.01 3.68
C PHE A 445 7.76 -5.89 3.12
N ASN A 446 8.00 -5.89 1.81
CA ASN A 446 8.80 -4.87 1.13
C ASN A 446 8.06 -4.36 -0.12
N PRO A 447 6.97 -3.60 0.07
CA PRO A 447 6.11 -3.14 -1.02
C PRO A 447 6.80 -2.15 -1.96
N THR A 448 7.98 -1.64 -1.61
CA THR A 448 8.75 -0.70 -2.43
C THR A 448 9.79 -1.38 -3.31
N ASN A 449 10.00 -2.69 -3.18
CA ASN A 449 10.98 -3.41 -3.99
C ASN A 449 10.39 -3.76 -5.37
N GLU A 450 10.77 -2.95 -6.36
CA GLU A 450 10.33 -3.08 -7.76
C GLU A 450 10.61 -4.46 -8.33
N GLY A 451 11.78 -5.04 -8.05
CA GLY A 451 12.16 -6.36 -8.53
C GLY A 451 11.23 -7.45 -8.00
N ILE A 452 10.85 -7.40 -6.72
CA ILE A 452 9.95 -8.40 -6.12
C ILE A 452 8.54 -8.27 -6.70
N GLN A 453 8.05 -7.04 -6.93
CA GLN A 453 6.74 -6.81 -7.55
C GLN A 453 6.67 -7.32 -8.99
N ILE A 454 7.68 -7.03 -9.80
CA ILE A 454 7.75 -7.47 -11.21
C ILE A 454 7.81 -9.00 -11.27
N VAL A 455 8.68 -9.61 -10.48
CA VAL A 455 8.84 -11.07 -10.44
C VAL A 455 7.54 -11.71 -9.94
N PHE A 456 6.93 -11.19 -8.87
CA PHE A 456 5.65 -11.68 -8.38
C PHE A 456 4.57 -11.61 -9.47
N ALA A 457 4.40 -10.46 -10.13
CA ALA A 457 3.40 -10.29 -11.18
C ALA A 457 3.64 -11.20 -12.38
N LEU A 458 4.88 -11.37 -12.83
CA LEU A 458 5.25 -12.28 -13.92
C LEU A 458 4.93 -13.74 -13.59
N PHE A 459 5.34 -14.21 -12.42
CA PHE A 459 5.11 -15.59 -12.01
C PHE A 459 3.63 -15.88 -11.73
N ASN A 460 2.90 -14.91 -11.18
CA ASN A 460 1.48 -15.02 -10.92
C ASN A 460 0.67 -14.98 -12.23
N SER A 461 1.03 -14.10 -13.17
CA SER A 461 0.35 -14.02 -14.47
C SER A 461 0.60 -15.25 -15.36
N LEU A 462 1.71 -15.97 -15.18
CA LEU A 462 2.03 -17.22 -15.89
C LEU A 462 1.58 -18.50 -15.16
N GLN A 463 0.79 -18.39 -14.08
CA GLN A 463 0.41 -19.54 -13.27
C GLN A 463 -0.33 -20.63 -14.07
N GLY A 464 -1.23 -20.26 -15.00
CA GLY A 464 -1.93 -21.21 -15.87
C GLY A 464 -1.01 -21.94 -16.85
N PHE A 465 0.03 -21.26 -17.35
CA PHE A 465 1.06 -21.88 -18.17
C PHE A 465 1.82 -22.96 -17.40
N PHE A 466 2.20 -22.68 -16.14
CA PHE A 466 2.84 -23.68 -15.29
C PHE A 466 1.92 -24.87 -15.02
N ILE A 467 0.62 -24.65 -14.80
CA ILE A 467 -0.35 -25.75 -14.62
C ILE A 467 -0.39 -26.67 -15.84
N LEU A 468 -0.43 -26.13 -17.07
CA LEU A 468 -0.37 -26.92 -18.30
C LEU A 468 0.96 -27.72 -18.37
N MET A 469 2.08 -27.01 -18.23
CA MET A 469 3.40 -27.58 -18.45
C MET A 469 3.72 -28.71 -17.45
N PHE A 470 3.43 -28.48 -16.16
CA PHE A 470 3.78 -29.40 -15.08
C PHE A 470 2.65 -30.39 -14.74
N GLY A 471 1.40 -29.99 -14.89
CA GLY A 471 0.23 -30.80 -14.54
C GLY A 471 -0.14 -31.84 -15.60
N THR A 472 0.06 -31.54 -16.88
CA THR A 472 -0.34 -32.44 -17.99
C THR A 472 0.83 -32.88 -18.87
N LEU A 473 1.66 -31.96 -19.36
CA LEU A 473 2.71 -32.28 -20.35
C LEU A 473 3.91 -33.05 -19.80
N LEU A 474 4.28 -32.83 -18.54
CA LEU A 474 5.38 -33.56 -17.89
C LEU A 474 4.98 -34.88 -17.22
N ASP A 475 3.67 -35.20 -17.13
CA ASP A 475 3.21 -36.53 -16.72
C ASP A 475 3.52 -37.50 -17.87
N GLY A 476 4.59 -38.29 -17.73
CA GLY A 476 5.14 -39.18 -18.77
C GLY A 476 4.22 -40.31 -19.24
N LYS A 477 2.91 -40.22 -18.94
CA LYS A 477 1.86 -41.09 -19.47
C LYS A 477 1.02 -40.43 -20.59
N VAL A 478 1.22 -39.13 -20.86
CA VAL A 478 0.46 -38.39 -21.89
C VAL A 478 1.23 -38.31 -23.23
N CYS A 479 2.49 -38.75 -23.26
CA CYS A 479 3.26 -38.93 -24.50
C CYS A 479 3.59 -40.41 -24.71
N VAL A 480 2.58 -41.24 -24.98
CA VAL A 480 2.71 -42.50 -25.74
C VAL A 480 1.48 -42.66 -26.61
#